data_AF-A0A951GAM7-F1
#
_entry.id   AF-A0A951GAM7-F1
#
_cell.length_a   1.000
_cell.length_b   1.000
_cell.length_c   1.000
_cell.angle_alpha   90.00
_cell.angle_beta   90.00
_cell.angle_gamma   90.00
#
_symmetry.space_group_name_H-M   'P 1'
#
loop_
_entity.id
_entity.type
_entity.pdbx_description
1 polymer ?
#
loop_
_entity_poly.entity_id
_entity_poly.type
_entity_poly.pdbx_seq_one_letter_code
_entity_poly.pdbx_strand_id
1 'polypeptide(L)'
;MSRANTAYQQAGARRSVREQEADTFHYAIGSLRAAKDADSIRRARAVADNRRLWLSVHDLVSDPTNALPSELRASIVSISLTVRREMERENPDFDFLISINEHFAAGLSGPG
;
A
#
# COMPACT_ATOMS: atom_id res chain seq x y z
N MET A 1 -29.96 15.15 -13.10
CA MET A 1 -28.57 14.79 -13.48
C MET A 1 -27.65 15.30 -12.39
N SER A 2 -27.07 14.38 -11.61
CA SER A 2 -26.43 14.64 -10.31
C SER A 2 -25.14 15.47 -10.39
N ARG A 3 -25.06 16.51 -9.55
CA ARG A 3 -23.86 17.30 -9.24
C ARG A 3 -22.70 16.47 -8.66
N ALA A 4 -22.93 15.19 -8.34
CA ALA A 4 -21.92 14.27 -7.82
C ALA A 4 -20.82 13.94 -8.85
N ASN A 5 -21.12 13.93 -10.15
CA ASN A 5 -20.11 13.64 -11.20
C ASN A 5 -19.13 14.80 -11.45
N THR A 6 -19.46 16.01 -11.00
CA THR A 6 -18.66 17.21 -11.31
C THR A 6 -17.45 17.36 -10.38
N ALA A 7 -17.48 16.76 -9.19
CA ALA A 7 -16.31 16.71 -8.30
C ALA A 7 -15.25 15.71 -8.77
N TYR A 8 -15.67 14.61 -9.41
CA TYR A 8 -14.76 13.57 -9.90
C TYR A 8 -14.00 13.94 -11.18
N GLN A 9 -14.45 14.94 -11.94
CA GLN A 9 -13.81 15.34 -13.22
C GLN A 9 -12.81 16.49 -13.12
N GLN A 10 -12.76 17.24 -12.00
CA GLN A 10 -11.89 18.43 -11.90
C GLN A 10 -10.45 18.13 -11.44
N ALA A 11 -10.09 16.87 -11.19
CA ALA A 11 -8.74 16.48 -10.75
C ALA A 11 -7.80 16.02 -11.88
N GLY A 12 -8.12 16.32 -13.15
CA GLY A 12 -7.44 15.76 -14.33
C GLY A 12 -6.14 16.45 -14.82
N ALA A 13 -5.47 17.31 -14.03
CA ALA A 13 -4.40 18.17 -14.58
C ALA A 13 -2.95 17.87 -14.12
N ARG A 14 -2.73 16.90 -13.23
CA ARG A 14 -1.40 16.38 -12.83
C ARG A 14 -1.57 14.90 -12.51
N ARG A 15 -0.54 14.06 -12.73
CA ARG A 15 -0.53 12.62 -12.37
C ARG A 15 -1.41 12.40 -11.13
N SER A 16 -2.48 11.63 -11.26
CA SER A 16 -3.55 11.62 -10.25
C SER A 16 -2.95 11.21 -8.90
N VAL A 17 -3.48 11.72 -7.79
CA VAL A 17 -2.98 11.38 -6.44
C VAL A 17 -2.90 9.85 -6.26
N ARG A 18 -3.84 9.10 -6.86
CA ARG A 18 -3.87 7.63 -6.84
C ARG A 18 -2.68 7.00 -7.57
N GLU A 19 -2.24 7.57 -8.69
CA GLU A 19 -1.04 7.09 -9.41
C GLU A 19 0.24 7.35 -8.61
N GLN A 20 0.30 8.44 -7.86
CA GLN A 20 1.44 8.74 -6.97
C GLN A 20 1.48 7.79 -5.77
N GLU A 21 0.32 7.45 -5.20
CA GLU A 21 0.22 6.42 -4.16
C GLU A 21 0.68 5.06 -4.69
N ALA A 22 0.28 4.68 -5.91
CA ALA A 22 0.70 3.44 -6.55
C ALA A 22 2.23 3.34 -6.73
N ASP A 23 2.90 4.44 -7.10
CA ASP A 23 4.36 4.48 -7.22
C ASP A 23 5.08 4.12 -5.91
N THR A 24 4.50 4.49 -4.76
CA THR A 24 5.08 4.16 -3.45
C THR A 24 5.07 2.65 -3.21
N PHE A 25 3.99 1.96 -3.61
CA PHE A 25 3.93 0.50 -3.57
C PHE A 25 4.89 -0.14 -4.58
N HIS A 26 5.01 0.40 -5.80
CA HIS A 26 5.99 -0.07 -6.79
C HIS A 26 7.43 0.01 -6.28
N TYR A 27 7.78 1.09 -5.58
CA TYR A 27 9.10 1.23 -4.95
C TYR A 27 9.34 0.16 -3.88
N ALA A 28 8.34 -0.10 -3.02
CA ALA A 28 8.43 -1.16 -2.01
C ALA A 28 8.56 -2.56 -2.64
N ILE A 29 7.80 -2.85 -3.70
CA ILE A 29 7.90 -4.10 -4.47
C ILE A 29 9.30 -4.29 -5.03
N GLY A 30 9.86 -3.27 -5.69
CA GLY A 30 11.22 -3.32 -6.22
C GLY A 30 12.27 -3.57 -5.14
N SER A 31 12.13 -2.88 -4.00
CA SER A 31 13.04 -3.03 -2.85
C SER A 31 12.99 -4.43 -2.24
N LEU A 32 11.79 -4.99 -2.07
CA LEU A 32 11.60 -6.36 -1.57
C LEU A 32 12.17 -7.40 -2.54
N ARG A 33 11.86 -7.28 -3.85
CA ARG A 33 12.40 -8.18 -4.88
C ARG A 33 13.93 -8.17 -4.91
N ALA A 34 14.55 -6.99 -4.86
CA ALA A 34 16.00 -6.85 -4.85
C ALA A 34 16.65 -7.44 -3.58
N ALA A 35 15.93 -7.43 -2.46
CA ALA A 35 16.43 -7.95 -1.19
C ALA A 35 16.13 -9.44 -0.97
N LYS A 36 15.26 -10.08 -1.77
CA LYS A 36 14.83 -11.47 -1.58
C LYS A 36 16.01 -12.44 -1.47
N ASP A 37 17.00 -12.33 -2.34
CA ASP A 37 18.17 -13.22 -2.33
C ASP A 37 19.45 -12.52 -1.83
N ALA A 38 19.28 -11.41 -1.10
CA ALA A 38 20.38 -10.60 -0.58
C ALA A 38 20.81 -11.03 0.83
N ASP A 39 21.89 -10.40 1.33
CA ASP A 39 22.35 -10.57 2.70
C ASP A 39 21.30 -10.12 3.74
N SER A 40 21.48 -10.57 4.99
CA SER A 40 20.54 -10.33 6.09
C SER A 40 20.32 -8.84 6.38
N ILE A 41 21.34 -7.99 6.18
CA ILE A 41 21.24 -6.54 6.41
C ILE A 41 20.32 -5.91 5.36
N ARG A 42 20.51 -6.25 4.08
CA ARG A 42 19.65 -5.76 3.00
C ARG A 42 18.21 -6.25 3.14
N ARG A 43 18.02 -7.52 3.52
CA ARG A 43 16.70 -8.09 3.84
C ARG A 43 16.01 -7.33 4.97
N ALA A 44 16.71 -7.13 6.09
CA ALA A 44 16.17 -6.39 7.23
C ALA A 44 15.79 -4.94 6.87
N ARG A 45 16.60 -4.28 6.05
CA ARG A 45 16.34 -2.91 5.59
C ARG A 45 15.08 -2.83 4.71
N ALA A 46 14.95 -3.72 3.73
CA ALA A 46 13.76 -3.77 2.87
C ALA A 46 12.47 -4.05 3.67
N VAL A 47 12.53 -4.95 4.65
CA VAL A 47 11.40 -5.21 5.56
C VAL A 47 11.08 -3.98 6.42
N ALA A 48 12.08 -3.29 6.95
CA ALA A 48 11.87 -2.08 7.74
C ALA A 48 11.25 -0.94 6.93
N ASP A 49 11.67 -0.76 5.68
CA ASP A 49 11.09 0.24 4.78
C ASP A 49 9.65 -0.13 4.38
N ASN A 50 9.38 -1.39 4.07
CA ASN A 50 8.01 -1.88 3.84
C ASN A 50 7.13 -1.67 5.08
N ARG A 51 7.67 -1.87 6.29
CA ARG A 51 6.95 -1.64 7.54
C ARG A 51 6.52 -0.18 7.71
N ARG A 52 7.38 0.77 7.34
CA ARG A 52 7.02 2.21 7.37
C ARG A 52 5.86 2.52 6.43
N LEU A 53 5.87 1.97 5.22
CA LEU A 53 4.74 2.09 4.29
C LEU A 53 3.43 1.60 4.93
N TRP A 54 3.44 0.40 5.51
CA TRP A 54 2.23 -0.20 6.08
C TRP A 54 1.75 0.47 7.37
N LEU A 55 2.64 1.12 8.13
CA LEU A 55 2.24 2.00 9.24
C LEU A 55 1.50 3.23 8.70
N SER A 56 2.03 3.90 7.68
CA SER A 56 1.35 5.04 7.06
C SER A 56 -0.02 4.65 6.47
N VAL A 57 -0.11 3.51 5.79
CA VAL A 57 -1.38 3.00 5.25
C VAL A 57 -2.40 2.79 6.38
N HIS A 58 -2.00 2.10 7.45
CA HIS A 58 -2.86 1.86 8.60
C HIS A 58 -3.38 3.15 9.22
N ASP A 59 -2.50 4.12 9.44
CA ASP A 59 -2.85 5.40 10.07
C ASP A 59 -3.80 6.20 9.18
N LEU A 60 -3.54 6.25 7.86
CA LEU A 60 -4.41 6.92 6.90
C LEU A 60 -5.83 6.33 6.85
N VAL A 61 -5.98 4.99 6.86
CA VAL A 61 -7.32 4.36 6.80
C VAL A 61 -8.03 4.33 8.15
N SER A 62 -7.29 4.51 9.24
CA SER A 62 -7.83 4.62 10.60
C SER A 62 -8.33 6.04 10.91
N ASP A 63 -7.89 7.05 10.16
CA ASP A 63 -8.38 8.42 10.30
C ASP A 63 -9.92 8.48 10.08
N PRO A 64 -10.69 9.02 11.05
CA PRO A 64 -12.14 9.18 10.91
C PRO A 64 -12.59 10.03 9.71
N THR A 65 -11.71 10.88 9.19
CA THR A 65 -11.95 11.75 8.03
C THR A 65 -11.66 11.08 6.69
N ASN A 66 -11.14 9.84 6.70
CA ASN A 66 -10.87 9.08 5.49
C ASN A 66 -12.17 8.81 4.70
N ALA A 67 -12.15 9.17 3.41
CA ALA A 67 -13.34 9.14 2.56
C ALA A 67 -13.74 7.74 2.05
N LEU A 68 -12.95 6.70 2.34
CA LEU A 68 -13.26 5.33 1.92
C LEU A 68 -14.47 4.78 2.71
N PRO A 69 -15.27 3.87 2.11
CA PRO A 69 -16.32 3.15 2.81
C PRO A 69 -15.78 2.43 4.06
N SER A 70 -16.57 2.41 5.14
CA SER A 70 -16.16 1.83 6.42
C SER A 70 -15.72 0.36 6.32
N GLU A 71 -16.44 -0.42 5.52
CA GLU A 71 -16.12 -1.84 5.26
C GLU A 71 -14.78 -2.02 4.54
N LEU A 72 -14.50 -1.16 3.55
CA LEU A 72 -13.22 -1.17 2.84
C LEU A 72 -12.07 -0.79 3.78
N ARG A 73 -12.27 0.24 4.63
CA ARG A 73 -11.29 0.62 5.65
C ARG A 73 -11.00 -0.51 6.61
N ALA A 74 -12.04 -1.17 7.14
CA ALA A 74 -11.89 -2.32 8.04
C ALA A 74 -11.09 -3.46 7.38
N SER A 75 -11.35 -3.73 6.10
CA SER A 75 -10.61 -4.73 5.33
C SER A 75 -9.13 -4.35 5.18
N ILE A 76 -8.81 -3.10 4.84
CA ILE A 76 -7.43 -2.62 4.73
C ILE A 76 -6.71 -2.66 6.09
N VAL A 77 -7.40 -2.29 7.18
CA VAL A 77 -6.84 -2.41 8.53
C VAL A 77 -6.47 -3.87 8.83
N SER A 78 -7.35 -4.83 8.56
CA SER A 78 -7.07 -6.26 8.76
C SER A 78 -5.84 -6.74 7.96
N ILE A 79 -5.73 -6.31 6.69
CA ILE A 79 -4.57 -6.61 5.85
C ILE A 79 -3.30 -6.00 6.44
N SER A 80 -3.33 -4.73 6.84
CA SER A 80 -2.17 -4.05 7.42
C SER A 80 -1.64 -4.75 8.68
N LEU A 81 -2.54 -5.27 9.52
CA LEU A 81 -2.18 -6.05 10.71
C LEU A 81 -1.54 -7.39 10.33
N THR A 82 -2.07 -8.06 9.30
CA THR A 82 -1.53 -9.32 8.79
C THR A 82 -0.12 -9.14 8.22
N VAL A 83 0.08 -8.12 7.38
CA VAL A 83 1.39 -7.78 6.80
C VAL A 83 2.40 -7.42 7.89
N ARG A 84 1.99 -6.66 8.91
CA ARG A 84 2.85 -6.32 10.05
C ARG A 84 3.30 -7.54 10.84
N ARG A 85 2.40 -8.49 11.11
CA ARG A 85 2.74 -9.75 11.77
C ARG A 85 3.72 -10.58 10.94
N GLU A 86 3.55 -10.61 9.61
CA GLU A 86 4.49 -11.31 8.73
C GLU A 86 5.90 -10.71 8.82
N MET A 87 6.01 -9.38 8.84
CA MET A 87 7.28 -8.66 9.00
C MET A 87 7.92 -8.80 10.40
N GLU A 88 7.23 -9.34 11.40
CA GLU A 88 7.77 -9.62 12.74
C GLU A 88 8.39 -11.01 12.87
N ARG A 89 8.21 -11.87 11.87
CA ARG A 89 8.78 -13.22 11.87
C ARG A 89 10.29 -13.15 11.72
N GLU A 90 10.97 -14.16 12.26
CA GLU A 90 12.42 -14.35 12.08
C GLU A 90 12.78 -14.48 10.60
N ASN A 91 11.95 -15.19 9.84
CA ASN A 91 12.04 -15.35 8.39
C ASN A 91 10.73 -14.90 7.74
N PRO A 92 10.58 -13.61 7.41
CA PRO A 92 9.41 -13.11 6.69
C PRO A 92 9.31 -13.72 5.29
N ASP A 93 8.09 -14.02 4.86
CA ASP A 93 7.76 -14.44 3.50
C ASP A 93 7.74 -13.22 2.57
N PHE A 94 8.82 -13.04 1.82
CA PHE A 94 8.94 -11.94 0.86
C PHE A 94 7.95 -12.06 -0.29
N ASP A 95 7.59 -13.27 -0.73
CA ASP A 95 6.65 -13.46 -1.83
C ASP A 95 5.24 -13.04 -1.42
N PHE A 96 4.85 -13.38 -0.19
CA PHE A 96 3.63 -12.86 0.40
C PHE A 96 3.64 -11.32 0.45
N LEU A 97 4.69 -10.70 1.01
CA LEU A 97 4.78 -9.24 1.13
C LEU A 97 4.74 -8.53 -0.23
N ILE A 98 5.42 -9.09 -1.24
CA ILE A 98 5.41 -8.58 -2.61
C ILE A 98 4.00 -8.67 -3.19
N SER A 99 3.35 -9.83 -3.10
CA SER A 99 2.01 -10.03 -3.69
C SER A 99 0.95 -9.09 -3.10
N ILE A 100 0.99 -8.83 -1.80
CA ILE A 100 0.06 -7.87 -1.16
C ILE A 100 0.31 -6.46 -1.68
N ASN A 101 1.58 -6.03 -1.77
CA ASN A 101 1.89 -4.71 -2.32
C ASN A 101 1.46 -4.57 -3.80
N GLU A 102 1.59 -5.64 -4.60
CA GLU A 102 1.14 -5.66 -6.00
C GLU A 102 -0.37 -5.50 -6.12
N HIS A 103 -1.15 -6.18 -5.27
CA HIS A 103 -2.60 -6.01 -5.24
C HIS A 103 -3.01 -4.57 -4.90
N PHE A 104 -2.32 -3.92 -3.97
CA PHE A 104 -2.59 -2.53 -3.61
C PHE A 104 -2.19 -1.56 -4.74
N ALA A 105 -1.03 -1.74 -5.34
CA ALA A 105 -0.59 -0.94 -6.48
C ALA A 105 -1.57 -1.05 -7.66
N ALA A 106 -2.04 -2.27 -7.96
CA ALA A 106 -3.03 -2.52 -9.00
C ALA A 106 -4.38 -1.83 -8.71
N GLY A 107 -4.88 -1.93 -7.47
CA GLY A 107 -6.14 -1.27 -7.07
C GLY A 107 -6.09 0.26 -7.12
N LEU A 108 -4.90 0.84 -6.92
CA LEU A 108 -4.65 2.29 -7.05
C LEU A 108 -4.49 2.73 -8.50
N SER A 109 -3.94 1.87 -9.36
CA SER A 109 -3.69 2.15 -10.78
C SER A 109 -4.88 1.84 -11.70
N GLY A 110 -5.89 1.12 -11.21
CA GLY A 110 -7.09 0.77 -11.99
C GLY A 110 -8.00 1.99 -12.26
N PRO A 111 -8.75 1.99 -13.38
CA PRO A 111 -9.78 2.99 -13.64
C PRO A 111 -10.82 2.92 -12.51
N GLY A 112 -10.96 4.01 -11.77
CA GLY A 112 -11.92 4.15 -10.68
C GLY A 112 -13.37 4.20 -11.16
#